data_AF-A0A2H9TJK8-F1
#
_entry.id   AF-A0A2H9TJK8-F1
#
_cell.length_a   1.000
_cell.length_b   1.000
_cell.length_c   1.000
_cell.angle_alpha   90.00
_cell.angle_beta   90.00
_cell.angle_gamma   90.00
#
_symmetry.space_group_name_H-M   'P 1'
#
loop_
_entity.id
_entity.type
_entity.pdbx_description
1 polymer ?
#
loop_
_entity_poly.entity_id
_entity_poly.type
_entity_poly.pdbx_seq_one_letter_code
_entity_poly.pdbx_strand_id
1 'polypeptide(L)'
;IVYLPRVPCIGPLLGPSLLRLRAFQVSGAARASLDVRYECPFKTYEHPEDAANIRVLDRSPRQPASKRYKYFLPSKFCQTWLQLSEKLQDTMRRLKEYPKNSFGRQHYLFFDSHGISPDTRSKVQYIEDEELAFVMGRYRDNHDFLHTLSGLPISVVSELGLKWFEFKQTGLPMTLLGSTFGPLALPATDFRDFYKAYKPWAEFAANRCAFFMNFEFESLLEQDIDKVRRLMNFTPYKCVGPLKVDLKCLSVLREETGLSLQLCRQALQASGNDLEAARIQLSKLAGSKADKKLASGSALQEGSIGMYEGEAGAVVLVKLLCTTDFVARGAHFSDLASKIMQAVYSDSERIHDRITDLIREKVGVLQENIVCNDFILCKPDSGNITGSYLHNKTINGLGTIGAVIEMAGIESGKQPCQSLANKVARHVAGMGPSSMDNLLSQQYLFAPDGSTVHDYLTSQACRIVRYYRMSIK
;
A
#
# COMPACT_ATOMS: atom_id res chain seq x y z
N ILE A 1 -17.58 29.34 10.40
CA ILE A 1 -19.04 29.58 10.46
C ILE A 1 -19.65 28.59 9.47
N VAL A 2 -20.29 27.54 9.97
CA VAL A 2 -21.15 26.66 9.15
C VAL A 2 -22.57 26.99 9.60
N TYR A 3 -23.38 27.48 8.67
CA TYR A 3 -24.77 27.82 8.92
C TYR A 3 -25.53 26.54 9.33
N LEU A 4 -26.05 26.52 10.56
CA LEU A 4 -27.07 25.56 10.97
C LEU A 4 -28.46 26.14 10.61
N PRO A 5 -29.37 25.37 10.01
CA PRO A 5 -30.74 25.82 9.78
C PRO A 5 -31.48 25.97 11.12
N ARG A 6 -32.29 27.02 11.23
CA ARG A 6 -33.10 27.35 12.42
C ARG A 6 -34.09 26.22 12.73
N VAL A 7 -34.00 25.66 13.94
CA VAL A 7 -35.06 24.83 14.52
C VAL A 7 -35.78 25.67 15.60
N PRO A 8 -37.12 25.75 15.60
CA PRO A 8 -37.86 26.65 16.48
C PRO A 8 -37.83 26.21 17.95
N CYS A 9 -37.81 27.21 18.82
CA CYS A 9 -37.80 27.09 20.27
C CYS A 9 -38.99 26.28 20.80
N ILE A 10 -38.72 25.25 21.60
CA ILE A 10 -39.69 24.67 22.54
C ILE A 10 -39.14 24.89 23.94
N GLY A 11 -39.92 25.61 24.75
CA GLY A 11 -39.63 25.96 26.14
C GLY A 11 -39.65 24.76 27.10
N PRO A 12 -39.41 25.01 28.40
CA PRO A 12 -38.88 24.04 29.34
C PRO A 12 -39.98 23.16 29.94
N LEU A 13 -39.79 21.85 29.91
CA LEU A 13 -40.59 20.91 30.69
C LEU A 13 -39.67 19.99 31.51
N LEU A 14 -39.80 20.16 32.83
CA LEU A 14 -39.68 19.14 33.89
C LEU A 14 -38.27 18.83 34.47
N GLY A 15 -38.01 19.43 35.63
CA GLY A 15 -38.03 18.72 36.94
C GLY A 15 -36.85 17.80 37.32
N PRO A 16 -36.17 18.03 38.47
CA PRO A 16 -35.06 17.20 38.93
C PRO A 16 -35.57 16.04 39.80
N SER A 17 -35.17 14.80 39.51
CA SER A 17 -35.27 13.68 40.46
C SER A 17 -34.39 12.48 40.11
N LEU A 18 -33.39 12.27 40.97
CA LEU A 18 -33.02 10.98 41.59
C LEU A 18 -32.16 9.95 40.81
N LEU A 19 -30.90 9.93 41.27
CA LEU A 19 -30.23 8.81 41.98
C LEU A 19 -29.55 7.67 41.20
N ARG A 20 -28.28 7.52 41.63
CA ARG A 20 -27.50 6.29 41.89
C ARG A 20 -26.86 5.60 40.69
N LEU A 21 -25.58 5.89 40.51
CA LEU A 21 -24.60 4.91 40.05
C LEU A 21 -23.52 4.70 41.11
N ARG A 22 -23.35 3.42 41.43
CA ARG A 22 -22.50 2.83 42.46
C ARG A 22 -21.02 3.16 42.23
N ALA A 23 -20.33 3.37 43.34
CA ALA A 23 -18.89 3.35 43.43
C ALA A 23 -18.33 2.00 42.97
N PHE A 24 -17.32 2.05 42.10
CA PHE A 24 -16.36 0.97 41.91
C PHE A 24 -15.00 1.48 42.39
N GLN A 25 -14.59 0.99 43.56
CA GLN A 25 -13.21 1.00 44.03
C GLN A 25 -12.40 0.04 43.16
N VAL A 26 -11.29 0.51 42.60
CA VAL A 26 -10.19 -0.37 42.19
C VAL A 26 -8.92 0.18 42.83
N SER A 27 -8.51 -0.49 43.90
CA SER A 27 -7.17 -0.53 44.46
C SER A 27 -6.23 -1.30 43.53
N GLY A 28 -4.96 -0.90 43.43
CA GLY A 28 -3.92 -1.78 42.89
C GLY A 28 -2.76 -1.03 42.25
N ALA A 29 -1.64 -0.98 42.98
CA ALA A 29 -0.39 -0.38 42.58
C ALA A 29 0.37 -1.15 41.49
N ALA A 30 1.09 -0.43 40.64
CA ALA A 30 2.40 -0.86 40.13
C ALA A 30 3.19 0.39 39.68
N ARG A 31 4.16 0.79 40.52
CA ARG A 31 5.26 1.67 40.15
C ARG A 31 6.22 0.89 39.25
N ALA A 32 6.58 1.46 38.11
CA ALA A 32 7.83 1.15 37.44
C ALA A 32 8.42 2.48 36.96
N SER A 33 9.43 2.93 37.70
CA SER A 33 10.32 4.04 37.40
C SER A 33 11.25 3.63 36.25
N LEU A 34 11.22 4.36 35.15
CA LEU A 34 12.31 4.43 34.18
C LEU A 34 12.81 5.86 34.19
N ASP A 35 13.83 6.07 35.02
CA ASP A 35 14.61 7.28 35.13
C ASP A 35 15.59 7.29 33.94
N VAL A 36 15.32 8.13 32.94
CA VAL A 36 16.30 8.44 31.89
C VAL A 36 16.47 9.96 31.90
N ARG A 37 17.47 10.41 32.68
CA ARG A 37 17.95 11.78 32.63
C ARG A 37 18.75 11.96 31.33
N TYR A 38 18.20 12.70 30.38
CA TYR A 38 18.99 13.35 29.34
C TYR A 38 19.20 14.81 29.75
N GLU A 39 20.43 15.14 30.13
CA GLU A 39 20.88 16.52 30.24
C GLU A 39 21.02 17.10 28.82
N CYS A 40 20.24 18.13 28.51
CA CYS A 40 20.37 18.90 27.28
C CYS A 40 21.43 20.01 27.49
N PRO A 41 22.52 20.03 26.71
CA PRO A 41 23.60 21.00 26.91
C PRO A 41 23.34 22.25 26.06
N PHE A 42 22.42 23.12 26.50
CA PHE A 42 22.35 24.49 25.98
C PHE A 42 22.11 25.46 27.12
N LYS A 43 23.19 26.14 27.53
CA LYS A 43 23.18 27.27 28.45
C LYS A 43 22.64 28.52 27.72
N THR A 44 21.51 28.99 28.24
CA THR A 44 21.12 30.40 28.47
C THR A 44 21.10 31.39 27.29
N TYR A 45 19.89 31.75 26.86
CA TYR A 45 19.51 33.16 26.81
C TYR A 45 18.60 33.43 28.01
N GLU A 46 19.07 34.28 28.94
CA GLU A 46 18.30 34.77 30.08
C GLU A 46 17.39 35.94 29.63
N HIS A 47 16.08 35.82 29.86
CA HIS A 47 15.14 36.92 30.09
C HIS A 47 13.99 36.36 30.97
N PRO A 48 13.34 37.18 31.81
CA PRO A 48 13.44 37.12 33.26
C PRO A 48 12.11 36.61 33.82
N GLU A 49 12.19 35.91 34.96
CA GLU A 49 11.08 35.18 35.61
C GLU A 49 10.97 33.72 35.14
N ASP A 50 12.10 33.03 35.38
CA ASP A 50 12.34 31.60 35.26
C ASP A 50 11.18 30.71 35.68
N ALA A 51 10.72 29.87 34.73
CA ALA A 51 10.34 28.45 34.81
C ALA A 51 9.43 27.92 35.94
N ALA A 52 9.01 28.74 36.89
CA ALA A 52 8.18 28.39 38.03
C ALA A 52 6.70 28.34 37.62
N ASN A 53 6.23 29.25 36.75
CA ASN A 53 4.81 29.27 36.35
C ASN A 53 4.42 28.11 35.42
N ILE A 54 5.35 27.60 34.62
CA ILE A 54 5.15 26.39 33.79
C ILE A 54 5.16 25.12 34.66
N ARG A 55 5.94 25.11 35.75
CA ARG A 55 6.01 23.97 36.71
C ARG A 55 4.93 24.00 37.80
N VAL A 56 4.32 25.13 38.10
CA VAL A 56 3.32 25.26 39.18
C VAL A 56 1.92 24.80 38.75
N LEU A 57 1.61 24.71 37.45
CA LEU A 57 0.37 24.11 36.94
C LEU A 57 0.48 22.61 36.61
N ASP A 58 1.70 22.06 36.56
CA ASP A 58 2.00 20.69 36.11
C ASP A 58 2.10 19.67 37.27
N ARG A 59 1.84 20.08 38.51
CA ARG A 59 1.72 19.17 39.67
C ARG A 59 0.35 19.27 40.34
N SER A 60 -0.73 19.00 39.60
CA SER A 60 -2.01 18.71 40.25
C SER A 60 -2.90 17.78 39.41
N PRO A 61 -3.39 16.65 39.96
CA PRO A 61 -4.42 15.88 39.30
C PRO A 61 -5.72 16.70 39.25
N ARG A 62 -6.26 16.87 38.04
CA ARG A 62 -7.63 17.33 37.72
C ARG A 62 -8.03 18.69 38.34
N GLN A 63 -7.74 19.78 37.63
CA GLN A 63 -8.49 21.02 37.81
C GLN A 63 -9.58 21.16 36.74
N PRO A 64 -10.82 21.57 37.10
CA PRO A 64 -11.89 21.84 36.15
C PRO A 64 -11.52 23.02 35.21
N ALA A 65 -12.09 23.01 34.01
CA ALA A 65 -11.90 24.02 32.96
C ALA A 65 -11.98 25.47 33.48
N SER A 66 -12.95 25.76 34.36
CA SER A 66 -13.14 27.07 34.96
C SER A 66 -11.94 27.55 35.79
N LYS A 67 -11.20 26.65 36.44
CA LYS A 67 -9.97 27.00 37.15
C LYS A 67 -8.81 27.25 36.18
N ARG A 68 -8.69 26.47 35.10
CA ARG A 68 -7.64 26.68 34.08
C ARG A 68 -7.76 28.06 33.42
N TYR A 69 -8.96 28.46 33.04
CA TYR A 69 -9.21 29.82 32.51
C TYR A 69 -8.96 30.91 33.54
N LYS A 70 -9.32 30.67 34.81
CA LYS A 70 -9.08 31.62 35.92
C LYS A 70 -7.58 31.88 36.18
N TYR A 71 -6.70 30.93 35.86
CA TYR A 71 -5.24 31.11 35.94
C TYR A 71 -4.61 31.57 34.61
N PHE A 72 -5.29 31.36 33.48
CA PHE A 72 -4.82 31.77 32.16
C PHE A 72 -4.94 33.28 31.95
N LEU A 73 -6.13 33.85 32.19
CA LEU A 73 -6.42 35.28 31.97
C LEU A 73 -5.46 36.21 32.75
N PRO A 74 -5.14 35.98 34.04
CA PRO A 74 -4.24 36.86 34.79
C PRO A 74 -2.75 36.57 34.55
N SER A 75 -2.41 35.60 33.70
CA SER A 75 -1.01 35.24 33.48
C SER A 75 -0.27 36.36 32.74
N LYS A 76 0.97 36.64 33.15
CA LYS A 76 1.86 37.60 32.47
C LYS A 76 2.00 37.26 30.98
N PHE A 77 1.91 35.97 30.65
CA PHE A 77 1.83 35.44 29.29
C PHE A 77 0.61 35.94 28.49
N CYS A 78 -0.60 35.87 29.05
CA CYS A 78 -1.82 36.40 28.42
C CYS A 78 -1.76 37.92 28.22
N GLN A 79 -1.13 38.64 29.16
CA GLN A 79 -0.94 40.09 29.07
C GLN A 79 0.07 40.50 27.99
N THR A 80 1.17 39.76 27.82
CA THR A 80 2.10 39.95 26.69
C THR A 80 1.45 39.56 25.35
N TRP A 81 0.58 38.54 25.35
CA TRP A 81 -0.20 38.12 24.18
C TRP A 81 -1.17 39.17 23.65
N LEU A 82 -1.81 39.94 24.53
CA LEU A 82 -2.71 41.05 24.15
C LEU A 82 -1.97 42.19 23.42
N GLN A 83 -0.66 42.30 23.59
CA GLN A 83 0.17 43.37 23.03
C GLN A 83 0.79 43.01 21.67
N LEU A 84 0.86 41.72 21.32
CA LEU A 84 1.42 41.23 20.05
C LEU A 84 0.33 41.21 18.97
N SER A 85 0.14 42.34 18.28
CA SER A 85 -0.59 42.38 17.01
C SER A 85 0.32 42.90 15.89
N GLU A 86 0.82 42.02 15.05
CA GLU A 86 1.35 42.40 13.74
C GLU A 86 0.78 41.49 12.64
N LYS A 87 0.51 42.11 11.49
CA LYS A 87 -0.36 41.64 10.40
C LYS A 87 0.16 40.39 9.69
N LEU A 88 -0.74 39.43 9.44
CA LEU A 88 -0.45 38.08 8.94
C LEU A 88 -0.07 37.97 7.44
N GLN A 89 -0.19 39.02 6.63
CA GLN A 89 0.12 38.93 5.20
C GLN A 89 1.60 38.67 4.90
N ASP A 90 2.51 39.18 5.73
CA ASP A 90 3.95 38.85 5.63
C ASP A 90 4.27 37.46 6.19
N THR A 91 3.36 36.89 7.00
CA THR A 91 3.57 35.61 7.66
C THR A 91 3.59 34.47 6.64
N MET A 92 2.66 34.41 5.68
CA MET A 92 2.63 33.32 4.69
C MET A 92 3.87 33.25 3.80
N ARG A 93 4.43 34.41 3.41
CA ARG A 93 5.69 34.47 2.65
C ARG A 93 6.85 33.94 3.51
N ARG A 94 6.95 34.39 4.76
CA ARG A 94 7.97 33.94 5.71
C ARG A 94 7.87 32.46 6.04
N LEU A 95 6.66 31.94 6.28
CA LEU A 95 6.42 30.51 6.51
C LEU A 95 6.86 29.64 5.33
N LYS A 96 6.76 30.17 4.10
CA LYS A 96 7.22 29.49 2.88
C LYS A 96 8.74 29.33 2.83
N GLU A 97 9.49 30.19 3.49
CA GLU A 97 10.96 30.18 3.47
C GLU A 97 11.56 29.26 4.53
N TYR A 98 10.77 28.86 5.54
CA TYR A 98 11.26 28.00 6.61
C TYR A 98 11.64 26.57 6.15
N PRO A 99 12.55 25.89 6.89
CA PRO A 99 12.98 24.53 6.58
C PRO A 99 11.81 23.56 6.42
N LYS A 100 11.93 22.57 5.52
CA LYS A 100 10.86 21.59 5.21
C LYS A 100 10.23 20.93 6.44
N ASN A 101 11.02 20.63 7.46
CA ASN A 101 10.57 19.95 8.68
C ASN A 101 10.14 20.91 9.81
N SER A 102 10.21 22.22 9.60
CA SER A 102 9.78 23.20 10.59
C SER A 102 8.26 23.24 10.73
N PHE A 103 7.79 23.58 11.93
CA PHE A 103 6.37 23.72 12.24
C PHE A 103 5.70 24.76 11.33
N GLY A 104 6.33 25.91 11.12
CA GLY A 104 5.82 26.97 10.28
C GLY A 104 5.74 26.58 8.80
N ARG A 105 6.72 25.85 8.27
CA ARG A 105 6.66 25.33 6.89
C ARG A 105 5.53 24.32 6.72
N GLN A 106 5.34 23.43 7.68
CA GLN A 106 4.23 22.47 7.67
C GLN A 106 2.88 23.18 7.77
N HIS A 107 2.80 24.26 8.55
CA HIS A 107 1.61 25.10 8.66
C HIS A 107 1.29 25.82 7.34
N TYR A 108 2.31 26.35 6.66
CA TYR A 108 2.15 26.91 5.31
C TYR A 108 1.64 25.86 4.31
N LEU A 109 2.23 24.67 4.29
CA LEU A 109 1.80 23.58 3.40
C LEU A 109 0.36 23.16 3.68
N PHE A 110 -0.08 23.19 4.94
CA PHE A 110 -1.47 22.94 5.30
C PHE A 110 -2.40 23.99 4.69
N PHE A 111 -2.12 25.29 4.83
CA PHE A 111 -2.93 26.34 4.23
C PHE A 111 -2.95 26.28 2.69
N ASP A 112 -1.77 26.14 2.08
CA ASP A 112 -1.57 26.09 0.62
C ASP A 112 -2.34 24.91 0.00
N SER A 113 -2.27 23.73 0.62
CA SER A 113 -2.96 22.53 0.15
C SER A 113 -4.48 22.57 0.29
N HIS A 114 -5.01 23.40 1.19
CA HIS A 114 -6.44 23.53 1.43
C HIS A 114 -7.06 24.81 0.85
N GLY A 115 -6.24 25.67 0.21
CA GLY A 115 -6.70 26.90 -0.42
C GLY A 115 -7.30 27.92 0.57
N ILE A 116 -6.87 27.89 1.82
CA ILE A 116 -7.36 28.74 2.90
C ILE A 116 -6.28 29.77 3.29
N SER A 117 -6.70 30.99 3.63
CA SER A 117 -5.82 32.06 4.11
C SER A 117 -6.24 32.52 5.51
N PRO A 118 -5.30 32.75 6.43
CA PRO A 118 -5.58 33.28 7.76
C PRO A 118 -6.38 34.60 7.77
N ASP A 119 -6.22 35.42 6.72
CA ASP A 119 -6.86 36.75 6.60
C ASP A 119 -8.37 36.70 6.37
N THR A 120 -8.93 35.52 6.05
CA THR A 120 -10.37 35.37 5.75
C THR A 120 -11.26 35.32 7.00
N ARG A 121 -10.68 35.52 8.19
CA ARG A 121 -11.37 35.34 9.47
C ARG A 121 -12.25 36.53 9.84
N SER A 122 -13.51 36.22 10.16
CA SER A 122 -14.44 37.16 10.77
C SER A 122 -14.04 37.48 12.21
N LYS A 123 -14.09 38.76 12.58
CA LYS A 123 -13.96 39.22 13.96
C LYS A 123 -14.95 38.47 14.86
N VAL A 124 -14.54 38.20 16.10
CA VAL A 124 -15.41 37.58 17.09
C VAL A 124 -16.60 38.52 17.33
N GLN A 125 -17.81 37.96 17.27
CA GLN A 125 -19.07 38.67 17.46
C GLN A 125 -19.72 38.18 18.76
N TYR A 126 -20.60 38.98 19.35
CA TYR A 126 -21.40 38.63 20.53
C TYR A 126 -20.63 38.51 21.86
N ILE A 127 -19.41 39.05 21.93
CA ILE A 127 -18.64 39.21 23.17
C ILE A 127 -18.32 40.70 23.30
N GLU A 128 -18.86 41.35 24.34
CA GLU A 128 -18.68 42.79 24.57
C GLU A 128 -17.33 43.10 25.22
N ASP A 129 -16.80 42.17 26.01
CA ASP A 129 -15.50 42.29 26.65
C ASP A 129 -14.37 42.10 25.61
N GLU A 130 -13.59 43.15 25.38
CA GLU A 130 -12.54 43.17 24.35
C GLU A 130 -11.43 42.14 24.63
N GLU A 131 -11.08 41.93 25.90
CA GLU A 131 -10.05 40.98 26.32
C GLU A 131 -10.52 39.54 26.04
N LEU A 132 -11.76 39.23 26.39
CA LEU A 132 -12.37 37.93 26.13
C LEU A 132 -12.58 37.70 24.63
N ALA A 133 -12.97 38.74 23.88
CA ALA A 133 -13.10 38.67 22.43
C ALA A 133 -11.75 38.37 21.77
N PHE A 134 -10.66 38.97 22.27
CA PHE A 134 -9.30 38.66 21.84
C PHE A 134 -8.90 37.22 22.17
N VAL A 135 -9.13 36.75 23.41
CA VAL A 135 -8.86 35.37 23.82
C VAL A 135 -9.60 34.36 22.94
N MET A 136 -10.85 34.65 22.58
CA MET A 136 -11.62 33.81 21.67
C MET A 136 -11.12 33.88 20.22
N GLY A 137 -10.57 35.02 19.78
CA GLY A 137 -9.84 35.12 18.52
C GLY A 137 -8.63 34.20 18.50
N ARG A 138 -7.81 34.25 19.55
CA ARG A 138 -6.63 33.39 19.71
C ARG A 138 -6.96 31.91 19.85
N TYR A 139 -8.06 31.56 20.51
CA TYR A 139 -8.54 30.18 20.53
C TYR A 139 -8.79 29.67 19.11
N ARG A 140 -9.39 30.51 18.25
CA ARG A 140 -9.59 30.15 16.84
C ARG A 140 -8.25 30.06 16.12
N ASP A 141 -7.25 30.91 16.39
CA ASP A 141 -5.92 30.82 15.76
C ASP A 141 -5.23 29.50 16.11
N ASN A 142 -5.28 29.14 17.39
CA ASN A 142 -4.70 27.90 17.89
C ASN A 142 -5.36 26.64 17.31
N HIS A 143 -6.63 26.70 16.92
CA HIS A 143 -7.29 25.62 16.21
C HIS A 143 -6.58 25.26 14.89
N ASP A 144 -6.13 26.26 14.12
CA ASP A 144 -5.42 26.01 12.86
C ASP A 144 -4.05 25.35 13.11
N PHE A 145 -3.38 25.76 14.19
CA PHE A 145 -2.15 25.10 14.64
C PHE A 145 -2.41 23.64 15.04
N LEU A 146 -3.55 23.34 15.66
CA LEU A 146 -3.92 21.95 16.01
C LEU A 146 -4.11 21.07 14.77
N HIS A 147 -4.64 21.58 13.66
CA HIS A 147 -4.65 20.85 12.38
C HIS A 147 -3.25 20.45 11.93
N THR A 148 -2.31 21.38 11.99
CA THR A 148 -0.93 21.14 11.57
C THR A 148 -0.21 20.16 12.51
N LEU A 149 -0.38 20.33 13.82
CA LEU A 149 0.21 19.45 14.82
C LEU A 149 -0.37 18.03 14.76
N SER A 150 -1.68 17.90 14.55
CA SER A 150 -2.38 16.62 14.46
C SER A 150 -2.19 15.90 13.13
N GLY A 151 -1.96 16.64 12.04
CA GLY A 151 -2.00 16.12 10.67
C GLY A 151 -3.42 15.89 10.15
N LEU A 152 -4.45 16.38 10.84
CA LEU A 152 -5.83 16.22 10.45
C LEU A 152 -6.27 17.24 9.38
N PRO A 153 -6.95 16.83 8.30
CA PRO A 153 -7.49 17.75 7.28
C PRO A 153 -8.76 18.46 7.79
N ILE A 154 -9.25 19.46 7.05
CA ILE A 154 -10.50 20.22 7.35
C ILE A 154 -11.80 19.48 6.99
N SER A 155 -11.80 18.15 7.03
CA SER A 155 -13.02 17.35 6.82
C SER A 155 -13.93 17.44 8.05
N VAL A 156 -15.24 17.26 7.86
CA VAL A 156 -16.22 17.34 8.96
C VAL A 156 -15.88 16.39 10.12
N VAL A 157 -15.45 15.14 9.83
CA VAL A 157 -15.09 14.17 10.89
C VAL A 157 -13.83 14.59 11.67
N SER A 158 -12.83 15.12 10.98
CA SER A 158 -11.60 15.64 11.59
C SER A 158 -11.86 16.86 12.48
N GLU A 159 -12.67 17.79 11.99
CA GLU A 159 -13.13 18.97 12.73
C GLU A 159 -13.84 18.59 14.03
N LEU A 160 -14.70 17.57 13.98
CA LEU A 160 -15.37 17.04 15.17
C LEU A 160 -14.35 16.41 16.13
N GLY A 161 -13.33 15.72 15.62
CA GLY A 161 -12.22 15.17 16.43
C GLY A 161 -11.43 16.27 17.14
N LEU A 162 -11.03 17.32 16.43
CA LEU A 162 -10.35 18.47 17.03
C LEU A 162 -11.22 19.22 18.03
N LYS A 163 -12.51 19.41 17.76
CA LYS A 163 -13.45 19.99 18.74
C LYS A 163 -13.58 19.13 19.99
N TRP A 164 -13.51 17.81 19.87
CA TRP A 164 -13.46 16.94 21.05
C TRP A 164 -12.16 17.13 21.83
N PHE A 165 -11.01 17.24 21.16
CA PHE A 165 -9.72 17.56 21.80
C PHE A 165 -9.79 18.91 22.53
N GLU A 166 -10.31 19.95 21.87
CA GLU A 166 -10.49 21.28 22.43
C GLU A 166 -11.40 21.26 23.64
N PHE A 167 -12.55 20.58 23.56
CA PHE A 167 -13.45 20.42 24.69
C PHE A 167 -12.72 19.81 25.90
N LYS A 168 -11.90 18.77 25.67
CA LYS A 168 -11.13 18.13 26.75
C LYS A 168 -10.08 19.05 27.36
N GLN A 169 -9.54 19.99 26.59
CA GLN A 169 -8.54 20.95 27.04
C GLN A 169 -9.15 22.18 27.73
N THR A 170 -10.15 22.79 27.08
CA THR A 170 -10.76 24.07 27.45
C THR A 170 -12.06 23.93 28.23
N GLY A 171 -12.84 22.87 28.01
CA GLY A 171 -14.19 22.71 28.57
C GLY A 171 -15.23 23.66 27.97
N LEU A 172 -14.93 24.30 26.83
CA LEU A 172 -15.84 25.26 26.22
C LEU A 172 -17.15 24.58 25.72
N PRO A 173 -18.35 25.07 26.09
CA PRO A 173 -19.60 24.38 25.78
C PRO A 173 -19.89 24.19 24.28
N MET A 174 -19.53 25.15 23.43
CA MET A 174 -19.81 25.05 21.99
C MET A 174 -19.02 23.92 21.30
N THR A 175 -17.81 23.63 21.79
CA THR A 175 -16.98 22.52 21.28
C THR A 175 -17.58 21.17 21.66
N LEU A 176 -18.13 21.04 22.87
CA LEU A 176 -18.88 19.86 23.31
C LEU A 176 -20.14 19.65 22.50
N LEU A 177 -20.98 20.68 22.37
CA LEU A 177 -22.24 20.60 21.64
C LEU A 177 -22.00 20.23 20.18
N GLY A 178 -21.04 20.89 19.52
CA GLY A 178 -20.66 20.61 18.15
C GLY A 178 -20.16 19.17 17.96
N SER A 179 -19.29 18.68 18.84
CA SER A 179 -18.71 17.35 18.72
C SER A 179 -19.63 16.20 19.20
N THR A 180 -20.66 16.50 19.99
CA THR A 180 -21.67 15.52 20.44
C THR A 180 -22.80 15.35 19.43
N PHE A 181 -23.35 16.46 18.91
CA PHE A 181 -24.49 16.41 18.00
C PHE A 181 -24.08 16.46 16.52
N GLY A 182 -22.93 17.04 16.19
CA GLY A 182 -22.40 17.08 14.82
C GLY A 182 -22.24 15.70 14.16
N PRO A 183 -21.84 14.62 14.87
CA PRO A 183 -21.77 13.29 14.29
C PRO A 183 -23.10 12.80 13.70
N LEU A 184 -24.26 13.24 14.21
CA LEU A 184 -25.58 12.77 13.73
C LEU A 184 -25.85 13.12 12.26
N ALA A 185 -25.12 14.09 11.70
CA ALA A 185 -25.21 14.49 10.30
C ALA A 185 -24.18 13.79 9.39
N LEU A 186 -23.34 12.89 9.92
CA LEU A 186 -22.29 12.21 9.16
C LEU A 186 -22.81 10.98 8.40
N PRO A 187 -22.19 10.61 7.26
CA PRO A 187 -22.34 9.28 6.67
C PRO A 187 -21.97 8.17 7.67
N ALA A 188 -22.54 6.97 7.50
CA ALA A 188 -22.36 5.86 8.44
C ALA A 188 -20.88 5.44 8.65
N THR A 189 -20.03 5.59 7.64
CA THR A 189 -18.59 5.33 7.73
C THR A 189 -17.90 6.33 8.65
N ASP A 190 -18.11 7.62 8.40
CA ASP A 190 -17.47 8.72 9.12
C ASP A 190 -17.98 8.80 10.56
N PHE A 191 -19.27 8.51 10.77
CA PHE A 191 -19.86 8.34 12.09
C PHE A 191 -19.13 7.26 12.89
N ARG A 192 -18.89 6.10 12.28
CA ARG A 192 -18.17 4.99 12.91
C ARG A 192 -16.73 5.35 13.21
N ASP A 193 -16.04 5.97 12.25
CA ASP A 193 -14.64 6.36 12.38
C ASP A 193 -14.46 7.42 13.48
N PHE A 194 -15.40 8.36 13.60
CA PHE A 194 -15.41 9.35 14.67
C PHE A 194 -15.33 8.68 16.05
N TYR A 195 -16.25 7.73 16.33
CA TYR A 195 -16.30 7.07 17.63
C TYR A 195 -15.20 6.04 17.86
N LYS A 196 -14.72 5.36 16.81
CA LYS A 196 -13.70 4.31 16.94
C LYS A 196 -12.26 4.82 16.93
N ALA A 197 -12.00 5.96 16.27
CA ALA A 197 -10.65 6.45 16.05
C ALA A 197 -10.45 7.90 16.51
N TYR A 198 -11.21 8.86 15.97
CA TYR A 198 -10.99 10.29 16.23
C TYR A 198 -11.24 10.67 17.69
N LYS A 199 -12.39 10.27 18.27
CA LYS A 199 -12.75 10.59 19.66
C LYS A 199 -11.79 9.94 20.68
N PRO A 200 -11.46 8.63 20.60
CA PRO A 200 -10.45 8.03 21.48
C PRO A 200 -9.07 8.67 21.38
N TRP A 201 -8.62 9.00 20.16
CA TRP A 201 -7.38 9.74 19.97
C TRP A 201 -7.45 11.13 20.62
N ALA A 202 -8.51 11.89 20.34
CA ALA A 202 -8.67 13.24 20.86
C ALA A 202 -8.64 13.24 22.39
N GLU A 203 -9.29 12.26 23.03
CA GLU A 203 -9.22 12.07 24.48
C GLU A 203 -7.80 11.74 24.96
N PHE A 204 -7.13 10.79 24.31
CA PHE A 204 -5.78 10.40 24.66
C PHE A 204 -4.79 11.57 24.52
N ALA A 205 -4.79 12.24 23.37
CA ALA A 205 -3.92 13.36 23.06
C ALA A 205 -4.21 14.55 23.98
N ALA A 206 -5.48 14.91 24.18
CA ALA A 206 -5.85 16.03 25.06
C ALA A 206 -5.51 15.76 26.53
N ASN A 207 -5.60 14.52 27.01
CA ASN A 207 -5.28 14.24 28.41
C ASN A 207 -3.78 14.30 28.72
N ARG A 208 -2.91 14.16 27.70
CA ARG A 208 -1.45 14.18 27.83
C ARG A 208 -0.82 15.50 27.43
N CYS A 209 -1.44 16.20 26.49
CA CYS A 209 -0.96 17.49 26.02
C CYS A 209 -1.03 18.52 27.15
N ALA A 210 0.05 19.29 27.31
CA ALA A 210 0.04 20.52 28.10
C ALA A 210 -1.05 21.47 27.56
N PHE A 211 -1.52 22.39 28.39
CA PHE A 211 -2.65 23.25 28.01
C PHE A 211 -2.32 24.06 26.75
N PHE A 212 -2.93 23.73 25.61
CA PHE A 212 -2.43 24.19 24.30
C PHE A 212 -2.52 25.71 24.11
N MET A 213 -3.45 26.37 24.79
CA MET A 213 -3.58 27.84 24.77
C MET A 213 -2.40 28.56 25.45
N ASN A 214 -1.59 27.86 26.24
CA ASN A 214 -0.41 28.44 26.91
C ASN A 214 0.84 28.48 26.02
N PHE A 215 0.76 28.05 24.76
CA PHE A 215 1.91 28.01 23.86
C PHE A 215 1.88 29.17 22.88
N GLU A 216 2.97 29.96 22.85
CA GLU A 216 3.25 30.98 21.85
C GLU A 216 3.74 30.30 20.57
N PHE A 217 2.80 29.83 19.75
CA PHE A 217 3.11 29.09 18.53
C PHE A 217 3.97 29.88 17.55
N GLU A 218 3.82 31.21 17.54
CA GLU A 218 4.58 32.13 16.70
C GLU A 218 6.09 32.05 16.94
N SER A 219 6.53 31.87 18.19
CA SER A 219 7.96 31.69 18.53
C SER A 219 8.48 30.29 18.24
N LEU A 220 7.59 29.34 17.96
CA LEU A 220 7.90 27.94 17.66
C LEU A 220 7.91 27.63 16.16
N LEU A 221 7.54 28.58 15.29
CA LEU A 221 7.38 28.35 13.84
C LEU A 221 8.65 27.86 13.14
N GLU A 222 9.83 28.34 13.56
CA GLU A 222 11.11 27.91 12.97
C GLU A 222 11.56 26.52 13.44
N GLN A 223 11.02 26.06 14.57
CA GLN A 223 11.45 24.80 15.18
C GLN A 223 10.92 23.60 14.42
N ASP A 224 11.67 22.50 14.49
CA ASP A 224 11.24 21.19 13.99
C ASP A 224 9.88 20.78 14.61
N ILE A 225 8.92 20.39 13.76
CA ILE A 225 7.55 20.10 14.20
C ILE A 225 7.48 18.99 15.25
N ASP A 226 8.36 18.00 15.19
CA ASP A 226 8.37 16.93 16.18
C ASP A 226 8.98 17.39 17.51
N LYS A 227 9.88 18.38 17.49
CA LYS A 227 10.32 19.06 18.73
C LYS A 227 9.16 19.82 19.36
N VAL A 228 8.37 20.55 18.57
CA VAL A 228 7.17 21.26 19.05
C VAL A 228 6.16 20.29 19.67
N ARG A 229 5.85 19.17 18.97
CA ARG A 229 4.98 18.12 19.51
C ARG A 229 5.49 17.55 20.83
N ARG A 230 6.80 17.26 20.94
CA ARG A 230 7.42 16.78 22.18
C ARG A 230 7.33 17.80 23.31
N LEU A 231 7.59 19.08 23.02
CA LEU A 231 7.49 20.18 24.00
C LEU A 231 6.09 20.26 24.62
N MET A 232 5.06 20.07 23.82
CA MET A 232 3.67 20.09 24.26
C MET A 232 3.18 18.75 24.84
N ASN A 233 3.98 17.68 24.75
CA ASN A 233 3.53 16.30 24.94
C ASN A 233 2.30 15.96 24.06
N PHE A 234 2.27 16.50 22.85
CA PHE A 234 1.19 16.33 21.89
C PHE A 234 1.39 15.05 21.07
N THR A 235 0.36 14.21 20.99
CA THR A 235 0.37 13.00 20.16
C THR A 235 -0.39 13.26 18.85
N PRO A 236 0.29 13.26 17.68
CA PRO A 236 -0.39 13.47 16.40
C PRO A 236 -1.38 12.34 16.10
N TYR A 237 -2.40 12.64 15.30
CA TYR A 237 -3.31 11.61 14.81
C TYR A 237 -2.55 10.78 13.78
N LYS A 238 -2.27 9.51 14.07
CA LYS A 238 -1.84 8.58 13.02
C LYS A 238 -3.01 8.47 12.06
N CYS A 239 -2.91 9.01 10.85
CA CYS A 239 -3.96 8.95 9.83
C CYS A 239 -4.55 7.53 9.73
N VAL A 240 -5.70 7.29 10.39
CA VAL A 240 -6.53 6.11 10.15
C VAL A 240 -7.53 6.52 9.08
N GLY A 241 -7.01 6.64 7.87
CA GLY A 241 -7.73 6.90 6.65
C GLY A 241 -6.71 6.68 5.53
N PRO A 242 -7.06 5.97 4.45
CA PRO A 242 -6.12 5.78 3.35
C PRO A 242 -5.66 7.17 2.89
N LEU A 243 -4.35 7.43 2.98
CA LEU A 243 -3.73 8.63 2.44
C LEU A 243 -4.30 8.85 1.03
N LYS A 244 -4.85 10.05 0.77
CA LYS A 244 -5.39 10.37 -0.55
C LYS A 244 -4.24 10.29 -1.54
N VAL A 245 -4.31 9.32 -2.44
CA VAL A 245 -3.25 9.07 -3.40
C VAL A 245 -3.29 10.13 -4.48
N ASP A 246 -2.15 10.75 -4.77
CA ASP A 246 -2.02 11.63 -5.92
C ASP A 246 -2.16 10.80 -7.20
N LEU A 247 -3.16 11.15 -8.01
CA LEU A 247 -3.46 10.48 -9.27
C LEU A 247 -2.32 10.60 -10.27
N LYS A 248 -1.56 11.70 -10.25
CA LYS A 248 -0.39 11.88 -11.12
C LYS A 248 0.71 10.90 -10.75
N CYS A 249 1.07 10.85 -9.47
CA CYS A 249 2.03 9.87 -8.96
C CYS A 249 1.60 8.43 -9.21
N LEU A 250 0.29 8.14 -9.10
CA LEU A 250 -0.27 6.82 -9.38
C LEU A 250 -0.16 6.44 -10.86
N SER A 251 -0.40 7.37 -11.79
CA SER A 251 -0.24 7.13 -13.23
C SER A 251 1.21 6.84 -13.58
N VAL A 252 2.12 7.70 -13.13
CA VAL A 252 3.57 7.54 -13.35
C VAL A 252 4.05 6.18 -12.85
N LEU A 253 3.73 5.84 -11.60
CA LEU A 253 4.18 4.59 -11.00
C LEU A 253 3.60 3.35 -11.71
N ARG A 254 2.37 3.43 -12.25
CA ARG A 254 1.75 2.34 -13.01
C ARG A 254 2.35 2.20 -14.40
N GLU A 255 2.56 3.30 -15.10
CA GLU A 255 3.12 3.29 -16.46
C GLU A 255 4.55 2.74 -16.47
N GLU A 256 5.37 3.11 -15.47
CA GLU A 256 6.75 2.66 -15.37
C GLU A 256 6.88 1.19 -14.95
N THR A 257 6.01 0.71 -14.05
CA THR A 257 6.17 -0.64 -13.47
C THR A 257 5.28 -1.70 -14.10
N GLY A 258 4.18 -1.30 -14.75
CA GLY A 258 3.17 -2.23 -15.27
C GLY A 258 2.39 -3.00 -14.19
N LEU A 259 2.63 -2.71 -12.89
CA LEU A 259 1.99 -3.41 -11.78
C LEU A 259 0.52 -2.98 -11.59
N SER A 260 -0.22 -3.78 -10.81
CA SER A 260 -1.64 -3.53 -10.58
C SER A 260 -1.90 -2.18 -9.89
N LEU A 261 -2.97 -1.48 -10.30
CA LEU A 261 -3.36 -0.18 -9.72
C LEU A 261 -3.47 -0.22 -8.19
N GLN A 262 -3.94 -1.35 -7.65
CA GLN A 262 -4.08 -1.52 -6.21
C GLN A 262 -2.74 -1.62 -5.50
N LEU A 263 -1.75 -2.29 -6.09
CA LEU A 263 -0.38 -2.37 -5.56
C LEU A 263 0.30 -1.00 -5.58
N CYS A 264 0.23 -0.28 -6.70
CA CYS A 264 0.78 1.07 -6.81
C CYS A 264 0.12 2.03 -5.80
N ARG A 265 -1.20 1.94 -5.63
CA ARG A 265 -1.94 2.71 -4.63
C ARG A 265 -1.50 2.39 -3.20
N GLN A 266 -1.33 1.10 -2.87
CA GLN A 266 -0.85 0.68 -1.55
C GLN A 266 0.58 1.20 -1.27
N ALA A 267 1.47 1.14 -2.25
CA ALA A 267 2.83 1.64 -2.13
C ALA A 267 2.87 3.17 -1.91
N LEU A 268 2.07 3.93 -2.66
CA LEU A 268 1.96 5.38 -2.50
C LEU A 268 1.35 5.78 -1.15
N GLN A 269 0.36 5.03 -0.68
CA GLN A 269 -0.23 5.24 0.65
C GLN A 269 0.79 5.01 1.76
N ALA A 270 1.56 3.93 1.67
CA ALA A 270 2.60 3.60 2.64
C ALA A 270 3.78 4.59 2.62
N SER A 271 3.99 5.27 1.48
CA SER A 271 5.12 6.17 1.25
C SER A 271 4.74 7.65 1.31
N GLY A 272 3.50 7.99 1.66
CA GLY A 272 3.07 9.39 1.76
C GLY A 272 3.07 10.16 0.43
N ASN A 273 2.78 9.49 -0.69
CA ASN A 273 2.92 10.01 -2.07
C ASN A 273 4.35 10.38 -2.50
N ASP A 274 5.38 9.97 -1.77
CA ASP A 274 6.77 10.05 -2.26
C ASP A 274 7.02 8.96 -3.31
N LEU A 275 7.36 9.37 -4.54
CA LEU A 275 7.58 8.46 -5.66
C LEU A 275 8.78 7.52 -5.44
N GLU A 276 9.90 8.03 -4.94
CA GLU A 276 11.12 7.22 -4.78
C GLU A 276 10.95 6.20 -3.66
N ALA A 277 10.38 6.63 -2.54
CA ALA A 277 10.02 5.70 -1.47
C ALA A 277 8.95 4.69 -1.92
N ALA A 278 7.98 5.12 -2.75
CA ALA A 278 6.95 4.23 -3.29
C ALA A 278 7.52 3.16 -4.23
N ARG A 279 8.53 3.46 -5.05
CA ARG A 279 9.22 2.46 -5.89
C ARG A 279 9.82 1.33 -5.05
N ILE A 280 10.53 1.69 -3.98
CA ILE A 280 11.17 0.72 -3.08
C ILE A 280 10.12 -0.13 -2.37
N GLN A 281 9.05 0.49 -1.87
CA GLN A 281 7.95 -0.23 -1.22
C GLN A 281 7.20 -1.14 -2.20
N LEU A 282 6.96 -0.66 -3.42
CA LEU A 282 6.26 -1.41 -4.45
C LEU A 282 7.01 -2.69 -4.83
N SER A 283 8.34 -2.61 -4.99
CA SER A 283 9.18 -3.78 -5.26
C SER A 283 9.05 -4.84 -4.15
N LYS A 284 9.13 -4.42 -2.88
CA LYS A 284 8.96 -5.32 -1.71
C LYS A 284 7.57 -5.97 -1.67
N LEU A 285 6.52 -5.16 -1.91
CA LEU A 285 5.14 -5.64 -1.92
C LEU A 285 4.86 -6.61 -3.07
N ALA A 286 5.40 -6.33 -4.26
CA ALA A 286 5.27 -7.18 -5.43
C ALA A 286 5.92 -8.54 -5.19
N GLY A 287 7.16 -8.56 -4.67
CA GLY A 287 7.86 -9.80 -4.32
C GLY A 287 7.10 -10.63 -3.29
N SER A 288 6.66 -10.02 -2.18
CA SER A 288 5.91 -10.73 -1.14
C SER A 288 4.58 -11.30 -1.66
N LYS A 289 3.87 -10.58 -2.54
CA LYS A 289 2.65 -11.10 -3.16
C LYS A 289 2.94 -12.22 -4.16
N ALA A 290 4.02 -12.12 -4.92
CA ALA A 290 4.43 -13.17 -5.84
C ALA A 290 4.75 -14.46 -5.07
N ASP A 291 5.55 -14.38 -4.01
CA ASP A 291 5.87 -15.55 -3.18
C ASP A 291 4.62 -16.17 -2.55
N LYS A 292 3.69 -15.36 -2.03
CA LYS A 292 2.41 -15.86 -1.52
C LYS A 292 1.56 -16.54 -2.60
N LYS A 293 1.60 -16.03 -3.83
CA LYS A 293 0.81 -16.59 -4.92
C LYS A 293 1.42 -17.89 -5.44
N LEU A 294 2.73 -17.97 -5.54
CA LEU A 294 3.49 -19.18 -5.85
C LEU A 294 3.28 -20.27 -4.77
N ALA A 295 3.28 -19.87 -3.50
CA ALA A 295 2.99 -20.77 -2.37
C ALA A 295 1.50 -21.12 -2.23
N SER A 296 0.61 -20.48 -3.00
CA SER A 296 -0.81 -20.79 -2.95
C SER A 296 -1.07 -22.12 -3.65
N GLY A 297 -1.73 -23.08 -2.97
CA GLY A 297 -2.20 -24.34 -3.55
C GLY A 297 -3.37 -24.15 -4.54
N SER A 298 -3.39 -23.05 -5.27
CA SER A 298 -4.42 -22.75 -6.27
C SER A 298 -4.37 -23.83 -7.36
N ALA A 299 -5.54 -24.33 -7.77
CA ALA A 299 -5.62 -25.31 -8.84
C ALA A 299 -5.07 -24.72 -10.15
N LEU A 300 -4.09 -25.41 -10.74
CA LEU A 300 -3.43 -25.04 -12.00
C LEU A 300 -4.03 -25.88 -13.13
N GLN A 301 -5.19 -25.46 -13.63
CA GLN A 301 -5.97 -26.22 -14.63
C GLN A 301 -5.76 -25.73 -16.07
N GLU A 302 -5.15 -24.55 -16.23
CA GLU A 302 -4.91 -23.92 -17.53
C GLU A 302 -3.41 -23.78 -17.80
N GLY A 303 -3.02 -23.47 -19.03
CA GLY A 303 -1.61 -23.29 -19.38
C GLY A 303 -1.33 -23.39 -20.88
N SER A 304 -0.04 -23.48 -21.24
CA SER A 304 0.37 -23.75 -22.61
C SER A 304 1.69 -24.52 -22.67
N ILE A 305 1.84 -25.29 -23.74
CA ILE A 305 3.09 -25.94 -24.11
C ILE A 305 3.85 -24.99 -25.05
N GLY A 306 5.03 -24.56 -24.63
CA GLY A 306 5.97 -23.84 -25.48
C GLY A 306 6.87 -24.82 -26.24
N MET A 307 7.13 -24.53 -27.51
CA MET A 307 8.09 -25.26 -28.32
C MET A 307 9.06 -24.30 -29.02
N TYR A 308 10.36 -24.56 -28.88
CA TYR A 308 11.42 -23.82 -29.55
C TYR A 308 12.31 -24.78 -30.32
N GLU A 309 12.44 -24.56 -31.62
CA GLU A 309 13.33 -25.31 -32.51
C GLU A 309 14.62 -24.51 -32.67
N GLY A 310 15.73 -25.07 -32.19
CA GLY A 310 17.06 -24.47 -32.22
C GLY A 310 17.91 -25.00 -33.37
N GLU A 311 19.22 -24.76 -33.27
CA GLU A 311 20.19 -25.21 -34.25
C GLU A 311 20.50 -26.71 -34.11
N ALA A 312 21.08 -27.29 -35.16
CA ALA A 312 21.47 -28.71 -35.19
C ALA A 312 20.34 -29.71 -34.83
N GLY A 313 19.08 -29.33 -35.07
CA GLY A 313 17.92 -30.16 -34.74
C GLY A 313 17.59 -30.23 -33.26
N ALA A 314 18.15 -29.37 -32.41
CA ALA A 314 17.76 -29.33 -31.01
C ALA A 314 16.34 -28.76 -30.86
N VAL A 315 15.51 -29.39 -30.03
CA VAL A 315 14.14 -28.92 -29.75
C VAL A 315 13.89 -28.84 -28.25
N VAL A 316 13.36 -27.72 -27.81
CA VAL A 316 12.93 -27.48 -26.43
C VAL A 316 11.41 -27.57 -26.34
N LEU A 317 10.92 -28.30 -25.34
CA LEU A 317 9.52 -28.30 -24.91
C LEU A 317 9.42 -27.78 -23.48
N VAL A 318 8.46 -26.91 -23.20
CA VAL A 318 8.20 -26.38 -21.85
C VAL A 318 6.71 -26.45 -21.56
N LYS A 319 6.34 -27.03 -20.41
CA LYS A 319 4.96 -27.06 -19.91
C LYS A 319 4.79 -26.00 -18.83
N LEU A 320 4.13 -24.90 -19.19
CA LEU A 320 3.73 -23.86 -18.24
C LEU A 320 2.26 -24.02 -17.88
N LEU A 321 1.98 -23.99 -16.58
CA LEU A 321 0.63 -24.02 -16.02
C LEU A 321 0.31 -22.69 -15.33
N CYS A 322 -0.94 -22.28 -15.40
CA CYS A 322 -1.47 -21.11 -14.73
C CYS A 322 -2.90 -21.34 -14.22
N THR A 323 -3.43 -20.35 -13.49
CA THR A 323 -4.77 -20.45 -12.89
C THR A 323 -5.88 -20.21 -13.90
N THR A 324 -5.74 -19.18 -14.77
CA THR A 324 -6.78 -18.77 -15.71
C THR A 324 -6.34 -18.87 -17.17
N ASP A 325 -7.29 -19.01 -18.08
CA ASP A 325 -7.08 -19.06 -19.53
C ASP A 325 -6.74 -17.67 -20.11
N PHE A 326 -7.22 -16.60 -19.48
CA PHE A 326 -6.86 -15.22 -19.82
C PHE A 326 -5.36 -14.97 -19.70
N VAL A 327 -4.72 -15.48 -18.65
CA VAL A 327 -3.26 -15.40 -18.49
C VAL A 327 -2.55 -16.25 -19.53
N ALA A 328 -2.99 -17.48 -19.77
CA ALA A 328 -2.37 -18.38 -20.74
C ALA A 328 -2.29 -17.79 -22.16
N ARG A 329 -3.30 -16.99 -22.55
CA ARG A 329 -3.38 -16.33 -23.87
C ARG A 329 -2.74 -14.94 -23.92
N GLY A 330 -2.27 -14.42 -22.78
CA GLY A 330 -1.74 -13.06 -22.67
C GLY A 330 -0.32 -12.90 -23.21
N ALA A 331 0.02 -11.69 -23.68
CA ALA A 331 1.34 -11.38 -24.22
C ALA A 331 2.47 -11.63 -23.20
N HIS A 332 2.27 -11.25 -21.93
CA HIS A 332 3.25 -11.45 -20.86
C HIS A 332 3.55 -12.94 -20.60
N PHE A 333 2.56 -13.82 -20.74
CA PHE A 333 2.74 -15.26 -20.58
C PHE A 333 3.53 -15.84 -21.75
N SER A 334 3.25 -15.39 -22.98
CA SER A 334 4.03 -15.80 -24.14
C SER A 334 5.48 -15.29 -24.13
N ASP A 335 5.72 -14.08 -23.62
CA ASP A 335 7.07 -13.54 -23.38
C ASP A 335 7.82 -14.40 -22.35
N LEU A 336 7.16 -14.75 -21.24
CA LEU A 336 7.72 -15.64 -20.21
C LEU A 336 8.10 -17.00 -20.78
N ALA A 337 7.19 -17.64 -21.52
CA ALA A 337 7.44 -18.93 -22.16
C ALA A 337 8.65 -18.86 -23.11
N SER A 338 8.74 -17.80 -23.91
CA SER A 338 9.85 -17.59 -24.84
C SER A 338 11.19 -17.47 -24.12
N LYS A 339 11.24 -16.70 -23.02
CA LYS A 339 12.44 -16.55 -22.18
C LYS A 339 12.84 -17.84 -21.49
N ILE A 340 11.88 -18.62 -21.01
CA ILE A 340 12.14 -19.94 -20.40
C ILE A 340 12.68 -20.90 -21.45
N MET A 341 12.08 -20.97 -22.65
CA MET A 341 12.57 -21.82 -23.73
C MET A 341 14.01 -21.47 -24.13
N GLN A 342 14.34 -20.18 -24.25
CA GLN A 342 15.71 -19.72 -24.52
C GLN A 342 16.67 -20.07 -23.37
N ALA A 343 16.22 -19.94 -22.12
CA ALA A 343 17.00 -20.33 -20.96
C ALA A 343 17.32 -21.83 -20.94
N VAL A 344 16.34 -22.66 -21.28
CA VAL A 344 16.48 -24.11 -21.41
C VAL A 344 17.44 -24.46 -22.55
N TYR A 345 17.29 -23.79 -23.70
CA TYR A 345 18.16 -24.02 -24.85
C TYR A 345 19.63 -23.68 -24.57
N SER A 346 19.88 -22.58 -23.84
CA SER A 346 21.23 -22.12 -23.49
C SER A 346 21.99 -23.01 -22.49
N ASP A 347 21.34 -24.07 -21.98
CA ASP A 347 21.92 -25.14 -21.17
C ASP A 347 22.90 -24.65 -20.08
N SER A 348 22.35 -23.96 -19.08
CA SER A 348 23.10 -23.49 -17.91
C SER A 348 22.85 -24.41 -16.72
N GLU A 349 23.89 -24.79 -15.96
CA GLU A 349 23.79 -25.58 -14.71
C GLU A 349 22.80 -25.00 -13.67
N ARG A 350 22.40 -23.72 -13.81
CA ARG A 350 21.47 -23.01 -12.91
C ARG A 350 20.10 -22.73 -13.53
N ILE A 351 19.65 -23.60 -14.42
CA ILE A 351 18.39 -23.45 -15.15
C ILE A 351 17.17 -23.31 -14.24
N HIS A 352 17.08 -24.10 -13.16
CA HIS A 352 15.95 -24.09 -12.23
C HIS A 352 15.85 -22.75 -11.48
N ASP A 353 16.97 -22.21 -10.99
CA ASP A 353 17.04 -20.90 -10.34
C ASP A 353 16.55 -19.81 -11.31
N ARG A 354 17.07 -19.82 -12.55
CA ARG A 354 16.76 -18.84 -13.59
C ARG A 354 15.28 -18.89 -14.01
N ILE A 355 14.69 -20.08 -14.13
CA ILE A 355 13.26 -20.24 -14.40
C ILE A 355 12.43 -19.68 -13.23
N THR A 356 12.84 -19.98 -12.00
CA THR A 356 12.15 -19.48 -10.79
C THR A 356 12.12 -17.96 -10.73
N ASP A 357 13.24 -17.31 -11.06
CA ASP A 357 13.33 -15.85 -11.06
C ASP A 357 12.48 -15.21 -12.17
N LEU A 358 12.51 -15.77 -13.38
CA LEU A 358 11.67 -15.31 -14.50
C LEU A 358 10.17 -15.44 -14.18
N ILE A 359 9.78 -16.55 -13.54
CA ILE A 359 8.39 -16.76 -13.10
C ILE A 359 8.04 -15.74 -12.02
N ARG A 360 8.87 -15.57 -10.99
CA ARG A 360 8.60 -14.65 -9.88
C ARG A 360 8.38 -13.21 -10.35
N GLU A 361 9.21 -12.73 -11.28
CA GLU A 361 9.05 -11.42 -11.91
C GLU A 361 7.65 -11.26 -12.54
N LYS A 362 7.24 -12.22 -13.37
CA LYS A 362 5.97 -12.15 -14.11
C LYS A 362 4.75 -12.39 -13.24
N VAL A 363 4.86 -13.24 -12.22
CA VAL A 363 3.81 -13.41 -11.19
C VAL A 363 3.61 -12.11 -10.40
N GLY A 364 4.68 -11.35 -10.16
CA GLY A 364 4.57 -10.00 -9.57
C GLY A 364 3.68 -9.06 -10.38
N VAL A 365 3.72 -9.15 -11.71
CA VAL A 365 2.89 -8.33 -12.61
C VAL A 365 1.48 -8.88 -12.75
N LEU A 366 1.35 -10.17 -13.07
CA LEU A 366 0.08 -10.80 -13.40
C LEU A 366 -0.76 -11.12 -12.16
N GLN A 367 -0.13 -11.23 -10.98
CA GLN A 367 -0.78 -11.59 -9.71
C GLN A 367 -1.54 -12.93 -9.76
N GLU A 368 -1.14 -13.82 -10.66
CA GLU A 368 -1.66 -15.19 -10.81
C GLU A 368 -0.57 -16.23 -10.58
N ASN A 369 -0.95 -17.42 -10.14
CA ASN A 369 0.03 -18.49 -9.91
C ASN A 369 0.44 -19.06 -11.27
N ILE A 370 1.74 -19.11 -11.53
CA ILE A 370 2.34 -19.66 -12.75
C ILE A 370 3.43 -20.62 -12.32
N VAL A 371 3.43 -21.81 -12.89
CA VAL A 371 4.41 -22.85 -12.60
C VAL A 371 4.95 -23.44 -13.89
N CYS A 372 6.27 -23.59 -13.98
CA CYS A 372 6.87 -24.46 -14.97
C CYS A 372 6.82 -25.89 -14.44
N ASN A 373 5.88 -26.67 -14.92
CA ASN A 373 5.64 -28.03 -14.44
C ASN A 373 6.72 -28.99 -14.95
N ASP A 374 7.15 -28.82 -16.20
CA ASP A 374 8.13 -29.69 -16.82
C ASP A 374 8.80 -28.98 -18.00
N PHE A 375 10.03 -29.37 -18.33
CA PHE A 375 10.74 -28.91 -19.52
C PHE A 375 11.71 -29.99 -20.01
N ILE A 376 11.89 -30.06 -21.34
CA ILE A 376 12.75 -31.05 -21.98
C ILE A 376 13.56 -30.36 -23.07
N LEU A 377 14.86 -30.67 -23.12
CA LEU A 377 15.75 -30.32 -24.21
C LEU A 377 16.13 -31.61 -24.93
N CYS A 378 15.62 -31.80 -26.15
CA CYS A 378 15.97 -32.92 -27.01
C CYS A 378 17.07 -32.45 -27.96
N LYS A 379 18.29 -32.99 -27.80
CA LYS A 379 19.39 -32.84 -28.75
C LYS A 379 19.57 -34.18 -29.46
N PRO A 380 19.43 -34.25 -30.79
CA PRO A 380 19.60 -35.51 -31.51
C PRO A 380 21.05 -35.98 -31.41
N ASP A 381 21.25 -37.29 -31.31
CA ASP A 381 22.59 -37.87 -31.40
C ASP A 381 23.15 -37.67 -32.82
N SER A 382 24.47 -37.81 -32.98
CA SER A 382 25.13 -37.60 -34.28
C SER A 382 24.56 -38.55 -35.34
N GLY A 383 24.04 -37.97 -36.43
CA GLY A 383 23.38 -38.72 -37.49
C GLY A 383 21.94 -39.12 -37.18
N ASN A 384 21.29 -38.54 -36.18
CA ASN A 384 19.85 -38.63 -35.99
C ASN A 384 19.18 -37.31 -36.37
N ILE A 385 17.85 -37.35 -36.58
CA ILE A 385 17.05 -36.15 -36.79
C ILE A 385 15.91 -36.06 -35.78
N THR A 386 15.48 -34.84 -35.46
CA THR A 386 14.32 -34.61 -34.62
C THR A 386 13.09 -34.27 -35.44
N GLY A 387 11.95 -34.88 -35.10
CA GLY A 387 10.63 -34.45 -35.55
C GLY A 387 9.91 -33.71 -34.44
N SER A 388 9.20 -32.63 -34.78
CA SER A 388 8.46 -31.82 -33.82
C SER A 388 7.04 -31.57 -34.31
N TYR A 389 6.10 -31.49 -33.38
CA TYR A 389 4.74 -31.07 -33.66
C TYR A 389 4.10 -30.38 -32.46
N LEU A 390 3.43 -29.26 -32.73
CA LEU A 390 2.69 -28.47 -31.75
C LEU A 390 1.24 -28.31 -32.22
N HIS A 391 0.30 -28.83 -31.43
CA HIS A 391 -1.13 -28.74 -31.69
C HIS A 391 -1.70 -27.41 -31.19
N ASN A 392 -2.64 -26.83 -31.94
CA ASN A 392 -3.20 -25.50 -31.70
C ASN A 392 -2.12 -24.42 -31.55
N LYS A 393 -1.12 -24.48 -32.44
CA LYS A 393 0.01 -23.54 -32.46
C LYS A 393 -0.48 -22.11 -32.66
N THR A 394 -0.11 -21.25 -31.73
CA THR A 394 -0.25 -19.80 -31.80
C THR A 394 0.99 -19.17 -32.44
N ILE A 395 0.91 -17.89 -32.80
CA ILE A 395 1.99 -17.13 -33.45
C ILE A 395 3.29 -17.16 -32.61
N ASN A 396 3.18 -17.26 -31.29
CA ASN A 396 4.32 -17.18 -30.36
C ASN A 396 4.92 -18.56 -30.02
N GLY A 397 4.67 -19.59 -30.83
CA GLY A 397 5.23 -20.93 -30.59
C GLY A 397 4.62 -21.65 -29.38
N LEU A 398 3.41 -21.27 -28.96
CA LEU A 398 2.66 -21.93 -27.89
C LEU A 398 1.53 -22.79 -28.46
N GLY A 399 1.21 -23.89 -27.80
CA GLY A 399 0.10 -24.76 -28.14
C GLY A 399 -0.44 -25.53 -26.92
N THR A 400 -1.35 -26.48 -27.16
CA THR A 400 -1.96 -27.27 -26.07
C THR A 400 -1.29 -28.63 -25.89
N ILE A 401 -0.72 -29.18 -26.95
CA ILE A 401 -0.02 -30.47 -26.97
C ILE A 401 1.25 -30.30 -27.80
N GLY A 402 2.39 -30.64 -27.23
CA GLY A 402 3.68 -30.68 -27.92
C GLY A 402 4.23 -32.10 -27.94
N ALA A 403 4.79 -32.51 -29.07
CA ALA A 403 5.50 -33.76 -29.20
C ALA A 403 6.81 -33.55 -29.94
N VAL A 404 7.87 -34.18 -29.44
CA VAL A 404 9.18 -34.22 -30.08
C VAL A 404 9.62 -35.68 -30.13
N ILE A 405 10.17 -36.07 -31.25
CA ILE A 405 10.75 -37.40 -31.44
C ILE A 405 12.16 -37.25 -31.96
N GLU A 406 12.99 -38.22 -31.64
CA GLU A 406 14.25 -38.43 -32.31
C GLU A 406 14.17 -39.72 -33.12
N MET A 407 14.61 -39.64 -34.37
CA MET A 407 14.62 -40.75 -35.30
C MET A 407 16.02 -40.99 -35.85
N ALA A 408 16.34 -42.27 -36.03
CA ALA A 408 17.57 -42.76 -36.61
C ALA A 408 17.27 -43.63 -37.83
N GLY A 409 18.22 -43.69 -38.77
CA GLY A 409 18.25 -44.75 -39.77
C GLY A 409 18.56 -46.11 -39.15
N ILE A 410 18.06 -47.18 -39.78
CA ILE A 410 18.40 -48.58 -39.41
C ILE A 410 19.67 -49.03 -40.14
N GLU A 411 19.91 -48.53 -41.35
CA GLU A 411 21.11 -48.82 -42.15
C GLU A 411 22.08 -47.64 -42.15
N SER A 412 23.38 -47.93 -42.18
CA SER A 412 24.43 -46.91 -42.21
C SER A 412 24.29 -45.99 -43.43
N GLY A 413 24.14 -44.69 -43.19
CA GLY A 413 24.01 -43.67 -44.23
C GLY A 413 22.58 -43.35 -44.69
N LYS A 414 21.55 -44.13 -44.29
CA LYS A 414 20.15 -43.76 -44.49
C LYS A 414 19.70 -42.82 -43.37
N GLN A 415 19.06 -41.71 -43.73
CA GLN A 415 18.51 -40.73 -42.78
C GLN A 415 16.99 -40.62 -42.95
N PRO A 416 16.21 -40.53 -41.85
CA PRO A 416 14.80 -40.25 -41.96
C PRO A 416 14.60 -38.88 -42.61
N CYS A 417 13.57 -38.73 -43.43
CA CYS A 417 13.22 -37.42 -43.95
C CYS A 417 12.49 -36.59 -42.88
N GLN A 418 12.74 -35.28 -42.86
CA GLN A 418 12.12 -34.37 -41.87
C GLN A 418 10.59 -34.43 -41.87
N SER A 419 9.98 -34.64 -43.05
CA SER A 419 8.53 -34.74 -43.17
C SER A 419 7.97 -35.99 -42.51
N LEU A 420 8.68 -37.12 -42.56
CA LEU A 420 8.32 -38.34 -41.83
C LEU A 420 8.42 -38.11 -40.33
N ALA A 421 9.53 -37.52 -39.86
CA ALA A 421 9.71 -37.25 -38.44
C ALA A 421 8.61 -36.35 -37.87
N ASN A 422 8.23 -35.28 -38.57
CA ASN A 422 7.14 -34.41 -38.16
C ASN A 422 5.76 -35.11 -38.19
N LYS A 423 5.52 -36.04 -39.13
CA LYS A 423 4.28 -36.83 -39.16
C LYS A 423 4.20 -37.82 -38.00
N VAL A 424 5.31 -38.47 -37.65
CA VAL A 424 5.37 -39.36 -36.48
C VAL A 424 5.21 -38.55 -35.19
N ALA A 425 5.82 -37.36 -35.09
CA ALA A 425 5.59 -36.46 -33.95
C ALA A 425 4.10 -36.06 -33.82
N ARG A 426 3.43 -35.76 -34.95
CA ARG A 426 1.98 -35.52 -34.97
C ARG A 426 1.17 -36.73 -34.54
N HIS A 427 1.59 -37.94 -34.92
CA HIS A 427 0.96 -39.17 -34.46
C HIS A 427 1.10 -39.35 -32.95
N VAL A 428 2.30 -39.15 -32.39
CA VAL A 428 2.55 -39.17 -30.94
C VAL A 428 1.68 -38.14 -30.22
N ALA A 429 1.57 -36.91 -30.75
CA ALA A 429 0.73 -35.88 -30.15
C ALA A 429 -0.74 -36.30 -30.07
N GLY A 430 -1.28 -36.85 -31.17
CA GLY A 430 -2.68 -37.25 -31.31
C GLY A 430 -3.05 -38.52 -30.55
N MET A 431 -2.23 -39.58 -30.66
CA MET A 431 -2.53 -40.89 -30.09
C MET A 431 -2.13 -41.03 -28.62
N GLY A 432 -1.20 -40.21 -28.14
CA GLY A 432 -0.80 -40.20 -26.72
C GLY A 432 -0.26 -41.54 -26.19
N PRO A 433 0.76 -42.13 -26.82
CA PRO A 433 1.30 -43.42 -26.39
C PRO A 433 1.88 -43.37 -24.96
N SER A 434 1.59 -44.39 -24.17
CA SER A 434 2.07 -44.51 -22.78
C SER A 434 3.50 -45.07 -22.67
N SER A 435 3.95 -45.80 -23.69
CA SER A 435 5.30 -46.38 -23.77
C SER A 435 5.74 -46.50 -25.23
N MET A 436 7.04 -46.78 -25.44
CA MET A 436 7.58 -47.06 -26.78
C MET A 436 6.89 -48.27 -27.43
N ASP A 437 6.67 -49.36 -26.70
CA ASP A 437 6.00 -50.55 -27.23
C ASP A 437 4.56 -50.24 -27.64
N ASN A 438 3.86 -49.43 -26.83
CA ASN A 438 2.52 -48.97 -27.18
C ASN A 438 2.55 -48.12 -28.45
N LEU A 439 3.47 -47.16 -28.59
CA LEU A 439 3.64 -46.36 -29.80
C LEU A 439 3.90 -47.24 -31.04
N LEU A 440 4.82 -48.19 -30.95
CA LEU A 440 5.21 -49.04 -32.07
C LEU A 440 4.08 -49.95 -32.53
N SER A 441 3.24 -50.42 -31.61
CA SER A 441 2.05 -51.26 -31.88
C SER A 441 0.84 -50.50 -32.43
N GLN A 442 0.82 -49.16 -32.33
CA GLN A 442 -0.32 -48.36 -32.79
C GLN A 442 -0.44 -48.37 -34.31
N GLN A 443 -1.68 -48.35 -34.81
CA GLN A 443 -1.95 -48.13 -36.23
C GLN A 443 -1.51 -46.71 -36.62
N TYR A 444 -0.63 -46.60 -37.61
CA TYR A 444 -0.07 -45.30 -37.97
C TYR A 444 -1.09 -44.43 -38.70
N LEU A 445 -1.30 -43.21 -38.19
CA LEU A 445 -2.32 -42.28 -38.71
C LEU A 445 -2.11 -41.86 -40.17
N PHE A 446 -0.89 -41.98 -40.68
CA PHE A 446 -0.52 -41.57 -42.05
C PHE A 446 -0.08 -42.75 -42.92
N ALA A 447 -0.30 -43.99 -42.46
CA ALA A 447 -0.07 -45.19 -43.25
C ALA A 447 -1.27 -45.42 -44.20
N PRO A 448 -1.07 -45.39 -45.53
CA PRO A 448 -2.15 -45.63 -46.48
C PRO A 448 -2.64 -47.09 -46.48
N ASP A 449 -1.79 -48.01 -46.05
CA ASP A 449 -2.04 -49.45 -45.93
C ASP A 449 -2.55 -49.87 -44.54
N GLY A 450 -2.70 -48.91 -43.61
CA GLY A 450 -3.11 -49.18 -42.24
C GLY A 450 -2.07 -49.94 -41.41
N SER A 451 -0.80 -49.93 -41.84
CA SER A 451 0.31 -50.52 -41.11
C SER A 451 0.53 -49.90 -39.72
N THR A 452 1.17 -50.66 -38.83
CA THR A 452 1.58 -50.14 -37.52
C THR A 452 2.72 -49.12 -37.68
N VAL A 453 2.96 -48.30 -36.65
CA VAL A 453 4.12 -47.39 -36.64
C VAL A 453 5.42 -48.17 -36.83
N HIS A 454 5.56 -49.35 -36.20
CA HIS A 454 6.73 -50.20 -36.35
C HIS A 454 6.93 -50.66 -37.79
N ASP A 455 5.91 -51.25 -38.39
CA ASP A 455 5.99 -51.82 -39.74
C ASP A 455 6.24 -50.73 -40.78
N TYR A 456 5.53 -49.60 -40.65
CA TYR A 456 5.68 -48.46 -41.53
C TYR A 456 7.11 -47.90 -41.47
N LEU A 457 7.65 -47.66 -40.28
CA LEU A 457 9.00 -47.12 -40.13
C LEU A 457 10.09 -48.09 -40.58
N THR A 458 9.90 -49.39 -40.31
CA THR A 458 10.81 -50.44 -40.79
C THR A 458 10.84 -50.50 -42.31
N SER A 459 9.69 -50.35 -42.99
CA SER A 459 9.63 -50.25 -44.46
C SER A 459 10.41 -49.04 -45.02
N GLN A 460 10.55 -47.98 -44.23
CA GLN A 460 11.31 -46.77 -44.56
C GLN A 460 12.77 -46.83 -44.05
N ALA A 461 13.23 -47.98 -43.54
CA ALA A 461 14.55 -48.17 -42.93
C ALA A 461 14.86 -47.14 -41.82
N CYS A 462 13.85 -46.76 -41.04
CA CYS A 462 13.94 -45.79 -39.95
C CYS A 462 13.42 -46.38 -38.63
N ARG A 463 13.90 -45.85 -37.50
CA ARG A 463 13.39 -46.21 -36.17
C ARG A 463 13.29 -44.98 -35.26
N ILE A 464 12.42 -45.06 -34.25
CA ILE A 464 12.32 -44.06 -33.19
C ILE A 464 13.35 -44.41 -32.12
N VAL A 465 14.18 -43.43 -31.73
CA VAL A 465 15.16 -43.57 -30.65
C VAL A 465 14.52 -43.22 -29.32
N ARG A 466 13.89 -42.05 -29.26
CA ARG A 466 13.15 -41.53 -28.09
C ARG A 466 12.04 -40.61 -28.54
N TYR A 467 11.04 -40.44 -27.68
CA TYR A 467 9.99 -39.46 -27.88
C TYR A 467 9.62 -38.79 -26.56
N TYR A 468 9.10 -37.58 -26.67
CA TYR A 468 8.60 -36.78 -25.59
C TYR A 468 7.25 -36.21 -25.99
N ARG A 469 6.29 -36.23 -25.08
CA ARG A 469 4.95 -35.66 -25.28
C ARG A 469 4.55 -34.90 -24.04
N MET A 470 4.13 -33.65 -24.22
CA MET A 470 3.52 -32.83 -23.18
C MET A 470 2.11 -32.43 -23.60
N SER A 471 1.18 -32.49 -22.64
CA SER A 471 -0.20 -32.03 -22.79
C SER A 471 -0.58 -31.19 -21.56
N ILE A 472 -1.40 -30.16 -21.76
CA ILE A 472 -1.98 -29.39 -20.65
C ILE A 472 -3.04 -30.19 -19.90
N LYS A 473 -3.87 -30.95 -20.64
CA LYS A 473 -4.90 -31.83 -20.09
C LYS A 473 -4.40 -33.26 -19.92
#